data_AF-A0A1S1HQY0-F1
#
_entry.id   AF-A0A1S1HQY0-F1
#
_cell.length_a   1.000
_cell.length_b   1.000
_cell.length_c   1.000
_cell.angle_alpha   90.00
_cell.angle_beta   90.00
_cell.angle_gamma   90.00
#
_symmetry.space_group_name_H-M   'P 1'
#
loop_
_entity.id
_entity.type
_entity.pdbx_description
1 polymer ?
#
loop_
_entity_poly.entity_id
_entity_poly.type
_entity_poly.pdbx_seq_one_letter_code
_entity_poly.pdbx_strand_id
1 'polypeptide(L)'
;MKIAGTDVSLQLGESITQLNRFKKNKTYGIRFSFYMNEGVYLKSDGSVSAEKLCWSEKTKALGPCLKPYNTADDQKNKLVLVSGALDKNEQAPGLCWSKNENKIVSCLGMKKESSLDDPSLYLTEFSEDGTEKAGTLIAKVITENQYLNKSKQTGKYEYVDEYRTPVEIVYLDFTGQRPPVETSYEADPFGDEDNIVLNNKNALFIRKTKVKSYIQD
;
A
#
# COMPACT_ATOMS: atom_id res chain seq x y z
N MET A 1 26.24 31.68 -28.28
CA MET A 1 26.84 33.04 -28.16
C MET A 1 27.63 33.31 -29.44
N LYS A 2 27.47 34.44 -30.15
CA LYS A 2 28.29 34.74 -31.33
C LYS A 2 29.49 35.59 -30.93
N ILE A 3 30.69 35.20 -31.35
CA ILE A 3 31.92 35.99 -31.16
C ILE A 3 32.02 36.98 -32.31
N ALA A 4 32.26 38.26 -32.01
CA ALA A 4 32.33 39.30 -33.03
C ALA A 4 33.48 39.03 -34.03
N GLY A 5 33.12 38.81 -35.31
CA GLY A 5 34.07 38.55 -36.40
C GLY A 5 34.21 37.08 -36.82
N THR A 6 33.43 36.16 -36.24
CA THR A 6 33.36 34.76 -36.67
C THR A 6 31.90 34.29 -36.71
N ASP A 7 31.49 33.58 -37.76
CA ASP A 7 30.14 33.00 -37.85
C ASP A 7 29.91 31.77 -36.96
N VAL A 8 30.91 31.41 -36.14
CA VAL A 8 30.85 30.25 -35.25
C VAL A 8 30.09 30.61 -33.97
N SER A 9 29.02 29.86 -33.69
CA SER A 9 28.32 29.92 -32.41
C SER A 9 29.12 29.20 -31.34
N LEU A 10 29.47 29.91 -30.26
CA LEU A 10 30.11 29.34 -29.08
C LEU A 10 29.05 28.73 -28.15
N GLN A 11 29.25 27.46 -27.79
CA GLN A 11 28.48 26.76 -26.75
C GLN A 11 29.09 27.01 -25.37
N LEU A 12 28.26 26.98 -24.32
CA LEU A 12 28.71 27.31 -22.96
C LEU A 12 29.80 26.36 -22.46
N GLY A 13 29.73 25.06 -22.80
CA GLY A 13 30.75 24.06 -22.43
C GLY A 13 32.13 24.32 -23.03
N GLU A 14 32.21 25.05 -24.14
CA GLU A 14 33.48 25.37 -24.82
C GLU A 14 34.07 26.72 -24.37
N SER A 15 33.31 27.49 -23.58
CA SER A 15 33.61 28.89 -23.26
C SER A 15 34.93 29.08 -22.51
N ILE A 16 35.29 28.15 -21.62
CA ILE A 16 36.54 28.18 -20.84
C ILE A 16 37.78 28.22 -21.75
N THR A 17 37.79 27.45 -22.83
CA THR A 17 38.93 27.40 -23.77
C THR A 17 39.01 28.63 -24.68
N GLN A 18 37.94 29.42 -24.76
CA GLN A 18 37.82 30.56 -25.66
C GLN A 18 37.66 31.91 -24.94
N LEU A 19 37.92 31.94 -23.62
CA LEU A 19 37.78 33.13 -22.79
C LEU A 19 38.56 34.34 -23.36
N ASN A 20 39.74 34.09 -23.91
CA ASN A 20 40.61 35.12 -24.49
C ASN A 20 40.01 35.79 -25.74
N ARG A 21 38.97 35.21 -26.35
CA ARG A 21 38.28 35.76 -27.53
C ARG A 21 37.19 36.77 -27.14
N PHE A 22 36.84 36.86 -25.86
CA PHE A 22 35.92 37.88 -25.37
C PHE A 22 36.64 39.23 -25.27
N LYS A 23 36.19 40.18 -26.08
CA LYS A 23 36.65 41.56 -25.99
C LYS A 23 36.14 42.19 -24.70
N LYS A 24 37.03 42.87 -23.99
CA LYS A 24 36.70 43.76 -22.86
C LYS A 24 35.76 44.87 -23.35
N ASN A 25 34.89 45.36 -22.46
CA ASN A 25 33.92 46.43 -22.74
C ASN A 25 32.86 46.08 -23.80
N LYS A 26 32.49 44.81 -23.91
CA LYS A 26 31.33 44.35 -24.67
C LYS A 26 30.34 43.67 -23.74
N THR A 27 29.05 43.91 -23.98
CA THR A 27 27.96 43.23 -23.28
C THR A 27 27.72 41.88 -23.92
N TYR A 28 27.67 40.85 -23.09
CA TYR A 28 27.44 39.48 -23.50
C TYR A 28 26.21 38.91 -22.79
N GLY A 29 25.56 37.93 -23.39
CA GLY A 29 24.42 37.23 -22.81
C GLY A 29 24.50 35.72 -23.08
N ILE A 30 23.88 34.96 -22.18
CA ILE A 30 23.72 33.50 -22.32
C ILE A 30 22.31 33.25 -22.84
N ARG A 31 22.20 32.42 -23.90
CA ARG A 31 20.92 31.96 -24.41
C ARG A 31 20.73 30.51 -24.00
N PHE A 32 19.75 30.25 -23.14
CA PHE A 32 19.24 28.91 -22.91
C PHE A 32 18.24 28.57 -24.02
N SER A 33 18.32 27.37 -24.55
CA SER A 33 17.40 26.85 -25.55
C SER A 33 16.82 25.56 -24.99
N PHE A 34 15.50 25.50 -24.89
CA PHE A 34 14.79 24.36 -24.34
C PHE A 34 14.05 23.65 -25.47
N TYR A 35 14.17 22.34 -25.55
CA TYR A 35 13.33 21.54 -26.42
C TYR A 35 11.99 21.34 -25.74
N MET A 36 10.99 22.13 -26.14
CA MET A 36 9.67 22.15 -25.49
C MET A 36 8.91 20.81 -25.57
N ASN A 37 9.34 19.90 -26.44
CA ASN A 37 8.71 18.59 -26.63
C ASN A 37 9.46 17.44 -25.93
N GLU A 38 10.64 17.71 -25.38
CA GLU A 38 11.43 16.69 -24.70
C GLU A 38 10.86 16.43 -23.30
N GLY A 39 10.50 15.17 -23.01
CA GLY A 39 9.93 14.79 -21.72
C GLY A 39 8.45 15.13 -21.53
N VAL A 40 7.75 15.59 -22.56
CA VAL A 40 6.31 15.92 -22.48
C VAL A 40 5.42 14.68 -22.52
N TYR A 41 5.84 13.65 -23.25
CA TYR A 41 5.07 12.42 -23.44
C TYR A 41 5.70 11.27 -22.67
N LEU A 42 4.84 10.42 -22.11
CA LEU A 42 5.27 9.16 -21.52
C LEU A 42 5.95 8.29 -22.58
N LYS A 43 7.08 7.70 -22.20
CA LYS A 43 7.85 6.82 -23.08
C LYS A 43 7.64 5.37 -22.67
N SER A 44 7.71 4.48 -23.66
CA SER A 44 7.60 3.03 -23.45
C SER A 44 8.71 2.45 -22.57
N ASP A 45 9.85 3.14 -22.47
CA ASP A 45 10.98 2.77 -21.61
C ASP A 45 10.84 3.23 -20.16
N GLY A 46 9.78 3.97 -19.82
CA GLY A 46 9.53 4.50 -18.47
C GLY A 46 10.47 5.63 -18.04
N SER A 47 11.28 6.20 -18.94
CA SER A 47 12.25 7.26 -18.60
C SER A 47 11.64 8.64 -18.34
N VAL A 48 10.35 8.82 -18.67
CA VAL A 48 9.59 10.05 -18.39
C VAL A 48 8.55 9.76 -17.32
N SER A 49 8.59 10.51 -16.23
CA SER A 49 7.64 10.37 -15.12
C SER A 49 6.26 10.92 -15.46
N ALA A 50 5.23 10.29 -14.90
CA ALA A 50 3.86 10.81 -14.94
C ALA A 50 3.57 11.56 -13.63
N GLU A 51 3.03 12.77 -13.72
CA GLU A 51 2.42 13.43 -12.56
C GLU A 51 1.14 12.70 -12.12
N LYS A 52 0.35 12.24 -13.09
CA LYS A 52 -0.83 11.41 -12.89
C LYS A 52 -1.13 10.63 -14.16
N LEU A 53 -1.78 9.49 -14.04
CA LEU A 53 -2.29 8.69 -15.15
C LEU A 53 -3.77 8.41 -14.90
N CYS A 54 -4.63 8.72 -15.87
CA CYS A 54 -6.08 8.53 -15.76
C CYS A 54 -6.59 7.63 -16.86
N TRP A 55 -7.54 6.76 -16.53
CA TRP A 55 -8.23 5.94 -17.53
C TRP A 55 -9.38 6.72 -18.16
N SER A 56 -9.63 6.45 -19.44
CA SER A 56 -10.77 7.01 -20.17
C SER A 56 -11.97 6.08 -20.02
N GLU A 57 -13.13 6.65 -19.74
CA GLU A 57 -14.39 5.91 -19.77
C GLU A 57 -15.05 5.97 -21.16
N LYS A 58 -15.96 5.03 -21.45
CA LYS A 58 -16.69 4.97 -22.74
C LYS A 58 -17.39 6.28 -23.11
N THR A 59 -17.75 7.08 -22.11
CA THR A 59 -18.46 8.36 -22.24
C THR A 59 -17.53 9.57 -22.45
N LYS A 60 -16.21 9.36 -22.64
CA LYS A 60 -15.17 10.41 -22.68
C LYS A 60 -15.00 11.19 -21.36
N ALA A 61 -15.64 10.75 -20.28
CA ALA A 61 -15.35 11.25 -18.95
C ALA A 61 -13.97 10.73 -18.48
N LEU A 62 -13.32 11.52 -17.64
CA LEU A 62 -12.12 11.08 -16.92
C LEU A 62 -12.55 10.05 -15.87
N GLY A 63 -12.12 8.82 -16.07
CA GLY A 63 -12.26 7.74 -15.10
C GLY A 63 -11.23 7.84 -13.98
N PRO A 64 -10.99 6.74 -13.26
CA PRO A 64 -10.05 6.71 -12.14
C PRO A 64 -8.65 7.15 -12.53
N CYS A 65 -7.94 7.80 -11.59
CA CYS A 65 -6.57 8.24 -11.78
C CYS A 65 -5.63 7.64 -10.71
N LEU A 66 -4.41 7.31 -11.14
CA LEU A 66 -3.28 7.01 -10.27
C LEU A 66 -2.35 8.23 -10.21
N LYS A 67 -1.93 8.59 -9.00
CA LYS A 67 -0.93 9.63 -8.78
C LYS A 67 0.03 9.25 -7.65
N PRO A 68 1.29 9.70 -7.69
CA PRO A 68 2.19 9.54 -6.57
C PRO A 68 1.65 10.31 -5.36
N TYR A 69 1.75 9.71 -4.18
CA TYR A 69 1.49 10.42 -2.93
C TYR A 69 2.71 11.26 -2.57
N ASN A 70 2.62 12.55 -2.84
CA ASN A 70 3.71 13.50 -2.63
C ASN A 70 3.31 14.52 -1.56
N THR A 71 3.25 14.10 -0.28
CA THR A 71 3.34 15.05 0.84
C THR A 71 4.77 15.03 1.37
N ALA A 72 5.22 16.15 1.96
CA ALA A 72 6.59 16.32 2.44
C ALA A 72 7.02 15.24 3.46
N ASP A 73 6.06 14.63 4.15
CA ASP A 73 6.29 13.68 5.25
C ASP A 73 6.16 12.20 4.84
N ASP A 74 5.53 11.87 3.71
CA ASP A 74 5.35 10.49 3.28
C ASP A 74 6.34 10.10 2.17
N GLN A 75 7.24 9.21 2.55
CA GLN A 75 8.32 8.68 1.74
C GLN A 75 7.80 7.95 0.49
N LYS A 76 7.84 8.61 -0.68
CA LYS A 76 8.09 8.15 -2.09
C LYS A 76 7.58 6.78 -2.60
N ASN A 77 6.83 5.99 -1.83
CA ASN A 77 6.54 4.58 -2.12
C ASN A 77 5.03 4.29 -2.22
N LYS A 78 4.18 5.33 -2.22
CA LYS A 78 2.72 5.18 -2.28
C LYS A 78 2.19 5.73 -3.60
N LEU A 79 1.36 4.93 -4.27
CA LEU A 79 0.48 5.38 -5.34
C LEU A 79 -0.94 5.49 -4.77
N VAL A 80 -1.62 6.59 -5.09
CA VAL A 80 -3.01 6.82 -4.68
C VAL A 80 -3.93 6.65 -5.87
N LEU A 81 -4.94 5.81 -5.70
CA LEU A 81 -6.07 5.69 -6.60
C LEU A 81 -7.16 6.68 -6.19
N VAL A 82 -7.64 7.48 -7.13
CA VAL A 82 -8.75 8.43 -6.93
C VAL A 82 -9.85 8.16 -7.94
N SER A 83 -11.11 8.35 -7.53
CA SER A 83 -12.28 8.19 -8.38
C SER A 83 -12.31 9.18 -9.55
N GLY A 84 -13.03 8.81 -10.61
CA GLY A 84 -13.28 9.67 -11.77
C GLY A 84 -14.22 10.84 -11.50
N ALA A 85 -14.49 11.62 -12.53
CA ALA A 85 -15.20 12.90 -12.41
C ALA A 85 -16.73 12.81 -12.34
N LEU A 86 -17.31 11.64 -12.60
CA LEU A 86 -18.77 11.50 -12.78
C LEU A 86 -19.54 11.46 -11.45
N ASP A 87 -19.02 10.81 -10.41
CA ASP A 87 -19.73 10.68 -9.13
C ASP A 87 -18.90 11.14 -7.93
N LYS A 88 -18.96 12.45 -7.65
CA LYS A 88 -18.27 13.07 -6.51
C LYS A 88 -18.80 12.62 -5.15
N ASN A 89 -20.01 12.07 -5.11
CA ASN A 89 -20.71 11.64 -3.90
C ASN A 89 -20.46 10.15 -3.57
N GLU A 90 -20.00 9.36 -4.54
CA GLU A 90 -19.66 7.95 -4.40
C GLU A 90 -18.16 7.77 -4.68
N GLN A 91 -17.32 8.46 -3.91
CA GLN A 91 -15.86 8.33 -3.98
C GLN A 91 -15.43 6.95 -3.49
N ALA A 92 -15.60 5.96 -4.34
CA ALA A 92 -15.24 4.57 -4.11
C ALA A 92 -14.24 4.10 -5.17
N PRO A 93 -12.98 4.58 -5.12
CA PRO A 93 -11.96 4.04 -6.00
C PRO A 93 -11.77 2.54 -5.71
N GLY A 94 -11.62 1.74 -6.76
CA GLY A 94 -11.45 0.29 -6.63
C GLY A 94 -10.41 -0.26 -7.59
N LEU A 95 -9.66 -1.26 -7.11
CA LEU A 95 -8.76 -2.08 -7.91
C LEU A 95 -9.46 -3.38 -8.25
N CYS A 96 -9.55 -3.68 -9.54
CA CYS A 96 -10.31 -4.83 -10.01
C CYS A 96 -9.41 -5.83 -10.74
N TRP A 97 -9.69 -7.11 -10.53
CA TRP A 97 -9.07 -8.23 -11.22
C TRP A 97 -10.16 -8.99 -11.97
N SER A 98 -9.87 -9.34 -13.22
CA SER A 98 -10.76 -10.16 -14.03
C SER A 98 -9.96 -11.24 -14.73
N LYS A 99 -10.50 -12.45 -14.76
CA LYS A 99 -9.83 -13.59 -15.39
C LYS A 99 -9.94 -13.55 -16.92
N ASN A 100 -10.96 -12.90 -17.48
CA ASN A 100 -11.21 -12.70 -18.92
C ASN A 100 -12.18 -11.53 -19.12
N GLU A 101 -12.22 -10.94 -20.32
CA GLU A 101 -13.06 -9.78 -20.67
C GLU A 101 -14.56 -9.87 -20.28
N ASN A 102 -15.11 -11.07 -20.10
CA ASN A 102 -16.52 -11.31 -19.75
C ASN A 102 -16.73 -12.22 -18.51
N LYS A 103 -15.70 -12.50 -17.70
CA LYS A 103 -15.80 -13.52 -16.63
C LYS A 103 -15.36 -12.93 -15.30
N ILE A 104 -16.33 -12.82 -14.40
CA ILE A 104 -16.23 -12.50 -12.97
C ILE A 104 -15.14 -11.47 -12.63
N VAL A 105 -15.58 -10.28 -12.25
CA VAL A 105 -14.68 -9.20 -11.83
C VAL A 105 -14.66 -9.14 -10.31
N SER A 106 -13.49 -9.30 -9.70
CA SER A 106 -13.29 -9.07 -8.27
C SER A 106 -12.72 -7.67 -8.06
N CYS A 107 -13.38 -6.82 -7.28
CA CYS A 107 -12.94 -5.44 -7.02
C CYS A 107 -12.70 -5.21 -5.53
N LEU A 108 -11.48 -4.79 -5.17
CA LEU A 108 -11.16 -4.25 -3.86
C LEU A 108 -11.40 -2.74 -3.88
N GLY A 109 -12.48 -2.29 -3.27
CA GLY A 109 -12.89 -0.90 -3.20
C GLY A 109 -12.83 -0.32 -1.79
N MET A 110 -12.93 1.00 -1.70
CA MET A 110 -13.09 1.73 -0.45
C MET A 110 -14.46 2.39 -0.39
N LYS A 111 -15.19 2.24 0.71
CA LYS A 111 -16.47 2.95 0.92
C LYS A 111 -16.42 3.67 2.25
N LYS A 112 -16.83 4.93 2.24
CA LYS A 112 -17.10 5.66 3.47
C LYS A 112 -18.53 5.35 3.91
N GLU A 113 -18.68 4.61 5.00
CA GLU A 113 -19.97 4.49 5.66
C GLU A 113 -20.26 5.76 6.46
N SER A 114 -21.52 6.19 6.49
CA SER A 114 -21.93 7.45 7.14
C SER A 114 -21.69 7.49 8.65
N SER A 115 -21.48 6.34 9.29
CA SER A 115 -21.32 6.18 10.75
C SER A 115 -19.88 5.96 11.21
N LEU A 116 -18.92 5.83 10.29
CA LEU A 116 -17.52 5.58 10.62
C LEU A 116 -16.65 6.70 10.04
N ASP A 117 -15.72 7.20 10.86
CA ASP A 117 -14.77 8.22 10.41
C ASP A 117 -13.79 7.65 9.36
N ASP A 118 -13.50 6.36 9.45
CA ASP A 118 -12.56 5.65 8.59
C ASP A 118 -13.25 4.92 7.42
N PRO A 119 -12.70 5.02 6.19
CA PRO A 119 -13.21 4.27 5.06
C PRO A 119 -12.95 2.77 5.25
N SER A 120 -13.97 1.95 4.99
CA SER A 120 -13.86 0.50 5.02
C SER A 120 -13.41 -0.04 3.66
N LEU A 121 -12.53 -1.04 3.67
CA LEU A 121 -12.15 -1.82 2.50
C LEU A 121 -13.17 -2.93 2.29
N TYR A 122 -13.69 -3.06 1.07
CA TYR A 122 -14.61 -4.12 0.70
C TYR A 122 -14.10 -4.86 -0.54
N LEU A 123 -14.24 -6.18 -0.54
CA LEU A 123 -13.99 -7.01 -1.71
C LEU A 123 -15.34 -7.45 -2.28
N THR A 124 -15.61 -7.06 -3.52
CA THR A 124 -16.82 -7.42 -4.25
C THR A 124 -16.47 -8.32 -5.42
N GLU A 125 -17.38 -9.22 -5.75
CA GLU A 125 -17.35 -10.03 -6.96
C GLU A 125 -18.60 -9.73 -7.78
N PHE A 126 -18.41 -9.38 -9.04
CA PHE A 126 -19.46 -9.19 -10.01
C PHE A 126 -19.59 -10.42 -10.88
N SER A 127 -20.78 -11.01 -10.89
CA SER A 127 -21.17 -12.16 -11.72
C SER A 127 -21.38 -11.74 -13.20
N GLU A 128 -21.52 -12.71 -14.11
CA GLU A 128 -21.72 -12.45 -15.55
C GLU A 128 -23.00 -11.64 -15.84
N ASP A 129 -24.02 -11.78 -15.00
CA ASP A 129 -25.27 -11.03 -15.04
C ASP A 129 -25.20 -9.65 -14.38
N GLY A 130 -24.02 -9.25 -13.89
CA GLY A 130 -23.79 -7.99 -13.19
C GLY A 130 -24.23 -7.99 -11.73
N THR A 131 -24.65 -9.14 -11.17
CA THR A 131 -25.00 -9.22 -9.74
C THR A 131 -23.74 -9.08 -8.88
N GLU A 132 -23.84 -8.22 -7.88
CA GLU A 132 -22.81 -7.96 -6.88
C GLU A 132 -22.97 -8.93 -5.70
N LYS A 133 -21.86 -9.53 -5.28
CA LYS A 133 -21.77 -10.32 -4.05
C LYS A 133 -20.45 -10.04 -3.33
N ALA A 134 -20.38 -10.39 -2.05
CA ALA A 134 -19.12 -10.34 -1.31
C ALA A 134 -18.10 -11.30 -1.93
N GLY A 135 -16.88 -10.81 -2.18
CA GLY A 135 -15.77 -11.61 -2.70
C GLY A 135 -14.98 -12.29 -1.60
N THR A 136 -14.22 -13.32 -1.95
CA THR A 136 -13.41 -14.09 -0.99
C THR A 136 -11.91 -13.83 -1.17
N LEU A 137 -11.24 -13.35 -0.12
CA LEU A 137 -9.78 -13.23 -0.06
C LEU A 137 -9.17 -14.38 0.75
N ILE A 138 -8.37 -15.22 0.10
CA ILE A 138 -7.60 -16.27 0.79
C ILE A 138 -6.23 -15.71 1.17
N ALA A 139 -6.03 -15.43 2.46
CA ALA A 139 -4.79 -14.88 2.98
C ALA A 139 -4.54 -15.32 4.44
N LYS A 140 -3.28 -15.23 4.89
CA LYS A 140 -2.96 -15.24 6.32
C LYS A 140 -3.29 -13.87 6.90
N VAL A 141 -4.27 -13.82 7.80
CA VAL A 141 -4.74 -12.56 8.40
C VAL A 141 -4.12 -12.39 9.78
N ILE A 142 -3.64 -11.17 10.06
CA ILE A 142 -3.19 -10.76 11.39
C ILE A 142 -4.03 -9.55 11.80
N THR A 143 -4.66 -9.64 12.96
CA THR A 143 -5.42 -8.56 13.57
C THR A 143 -4.57 -7.95 14.68
N GLU A 144 -4.37 -6.64 14.64
CA GLU A 144 -3.75 -5.87 15.72
C GLU A 144 -4.86 -5.23 16.56
N ASN A 145 -4.84 -5.50 17.85
CA ASN A 145 -5.71 -4.87 18.83
C ASN A 145 -4.85 -4.18 19.88
N GLN A 146 -5.36 -3.09 20.46
CA GLN A 146 -4.69 -2.42 21.57
C GLN A 146 -5.53 -2.59 22.83
N TYR A 147 -4.86 -2.89 23.95
CA TYR A 147 -5.51 -2.96 25.25
C TYR A 147 -4.65 -2.28 26.32
N LEU A 148 -5.31 -1.76 27.35
CA LEU A 148 -4.67 -1.16 28.51
C LEU A 148 -4.14 -2.28 29.42
N ASN A 149 -2.83 -2.29 29.64
CA ASN A 149 -2.19 -3.21 30.58
C ASN A 149 -1.48 -2.42 31.68
N LYS A 150 -1.61 -2.86 32.93
CA LYS A 150 -0.92 -2.25 34.06
C LYS A 150 0.52 -2.79 34.13
N SER A 151 1.50 -1.93 33.87
CA SER A 151 2.91 -2.28 34.00
C SER A 151 3.23 -2.71 35.42
N LYS A 152 3.76 -3.93 35.57
CA LYS A 152 4.18 -4.47 36.88
C LYS A 152 5.36 -3.70 37.48
N GLN A 153 6.13 -2.96 36.66
CA GLN A 153 7.33 -2.23 37.09
C GLN A 153 7.02 -0.79 37.52
N THR A 154 6.12 -0.11 36.80
CA THR A 154 5.83 1.33 37.03
C THR A 154 4.47 1.56 37.68
N GLY A 155 3.60 0.54 37.74
CA GLY A 155 2.23 0.63 38.24
C GLY A 155 1.29 1.45 37.35
N LYS A 156 1.77 1.99 36.22
CA LYS A 156 0.99 2.79 35.27
C LYS A 156 0.32 1.91 34.23
N TYR A 157 -0.79 2.41 33.68
CA TYR A 157 -1.43 1.79 32.52
C TYR A 157 -0.73 2.23 31.25
N GLU A 158 -0.40 1.27 30.40
CA GLU A 158 0.21 1.47 29.09
C GLU A 158 -0.59 0.69 28.06
N TYR A 159 -0.75 1.26 26.86
CA TYR A 159 -1.34 0.53 25.74
C TYR A 159 -0.33 -0.51 25.25
N VAL A 160 -0.79 -1.74 25.12
CA VAL A 160 -0.02 -2.86 24.58
C VAL A 160 -0.69 -3.38 23.33
N ASP A 161 0.09 -3.51 22.25
CA ASP A 161 -0.36 -4.11 21.00
C ASP A 161 -0.43 -5.63 21.16
N GLU A 162 -1.54 -6.23 20.75
CA GLU A 162 -1.74 -7.67 20.65
C GLU A 162 -2.00 -8.06 19.20
N TYR A 163 -1.31 -9.09 18.73
CA TYR A 163 -1.49 -9.64 17.39
C TYR A 163 -2.15 -11.01 17.48
N ARG A 164 -3.22 -11.20 16.71
CA ARG A 164 -3.95 -12.47 16.65
C ARG A 164 -4.21 -12.89 15.22
N THR A 165 -4.30 -14.19 14.99
CA THR A 165 -4.77 -14.80 13.74
C THR A 165 -6.20 -15.31 13.93
N PRO A 166 -6.97 -15.49 12.84
CA PRO A 166 -8.27 -16.16 12.92
C PRO A 166 -8.16 -17.51 13.64
N VAL A 167 -9.16 -17.80 14.48
CA VAL A 167 -9.21 -19.05 15.25
C VAL A 167 -9.71 -20.19 14.38
N GLU A 168 -9.20 -21.39 14.65
CA GLU A 168 -9.75 -22.63 14.12
C GLU A 168 -10.52 -23.30 15.26
N ILE A 169 -11.74 -23.77 14.94
CA ILE A 169 -12.59 -24.47 15.90
C ILE A 169 -12.61 -25.94 15.49
N VAL A 170 -12.27 -26.81 16.43
CA VAL A 170 -12.32 -28.26 16.25
C VAL A 170 -13.21 -28.84 17.34
N TYR A 171 -14.20 -29.62 16.94
CA TYR A 171 -15.07 -30.37 17.85
C TYR A 171 -14.46 -31.76 18.05
N LEU A 172 -14.21 -32.11 19.31
CA LEU A 172 -13.54 -33.33 19.71
C LEU A 172 -14.27 -33.91 20.92
N ASP A 173 -14.47 -35.21 20.90
CA ASP A 173 -15.09 -35.96 21.99
C ASP A 173 -14.04 -36.86 22.65
N PHE A 174 -14.07 -36.91 23.98
CA PHE A 174 -13.32 -37.91 24.72
C PHE A 174 -13.97 -39.28 24.54
N THR A 175 -13.17 -40.27 24.17
CA THR A 175 -13.65 -41.65 23.97
C THR A 175 -13.30 -42.58 25.15
N GLY A 176 -12.60 -42.04 26.15
CA GLY A 176 -12.19 -42.75 27.36
C GLY A 176 -13.35 -43.29 28.19
N GLN A 177 -13.14 -44.48 28.75
CA GLN A 177 -14.00 -45.04 29.78
C GLN A 177 -13.70 -44.37 31.14
N ARG A 178 -14.70 -44.27 32.02
CA ARG A 178 -14.48 -43.71 33.37
C ARG A 178 -13.41 -44.52 34.10
N PRO A 179 -12.37 -43.88 34.66
CA PRO A 179 -11.41 -44.60 35.48
C PRO A 179 -12.13 -45.23 36.69
N PRO A 180 -11.71 -46.42 37.14
CA PRO A 180 -12.19 -46.98 38.39
C PRO A 180 -11.91 -46.00 39.53
N VAL A 181 -12.84 -45.88 40.48
CA VAL A 181 -12.73 -44.98 41.63
C VAL A 181 -11.66 -45.53 42.60
N GLU A 182 -10.39 -45.36 42.25
CA GLU A 182 -9.25 -45.64 43.12
C GLU A 182 -8.71 -44.33 43.69
N THR A 183 -8.42 -44.32 44.99
CA THR A 183 -7.98 -43.13 45.75
C THR A 183 -6.55 -42.68 45.43
N SER A 184 -5.89 -43.28 44.45
CA SER A 184 -4.47 -43.07 44.12
C SER A 184 -4.21 -42.85 42.63
N TYR A 185 -5.23 -42.51 41.83
CA TYR A 185 -5.00 -42.18 40.42
C TYR A 185 -4.26 -40.84 40.30
N GLU A 186 -3.05 -40.88 39.73
CA GLU A 186 -2.31 -39.71 39.26
C GLU A 186 -2.50 -39.60 37.74
N ALA A 187 -3.05 -38.48 37.27
CA ALA A 187 -3.28 -38.26 35.85
C ALA A 187 -1.95 -38.09 35.09
N ASP A 188 -1.80 -38.78 33.96
CA ASP A 188 -0.68 -38.63 33.03
C ASP A 188 -1.19 -38.06 31.69
N PRO A 189 -1.12 -36.73 31.48
CA PRO A 189 -1.65 -36.10 30.27
C PRO A 189 -0.91 -36.48 28.98
N PHE A 190 0.20 -37.22 29.07
CA PHE A 190 0.96 -37.73 27.92
C PHE A 190 0.87 -39.26 27.77
N GLY A 191 0.46 -39.97 28.81
CA GLY A 191 0.39 -41.44 28.86
C GLY A 191 -1.03 -42.01 29.01
N ASP A 192 -2.00 -41.23 29.46
CA ASP A 192 -3.40 -41.66 29.56
C ASP A 192 -3.98 -41.93 28.16
N GLU A 193 -4.71 -43.03 28.03
CA GLU A 193 -5.43 -43.39 26.82
C GLU A 193 -6.56 -42.38 26.54
N ASP A 194 -6.91 -42.21 25.26
CA ASP A 194 -8.00 -41.33 24.79
C ASP A 194 -7.84 -39.82 25.07
N ASN A 195 -6.60 -39.37 25.27
CA ASN A 195 -6.25 -37.95 25.29
C ASN A 195 -6.42 -37.28 23.92
N ILE A 196 -6.91 -36.03 23.93
CA ILE A 196 -6.92 -35.17 22.75
C ILE A 196 -5.51 -34.60 22.56
N VAL A 197 -4.78 -35.11 21.57
CA VAL A 197 -3.45 -34.62 21.21
C VAL A 197 -3.54 -33.77 19.94
N LEU A 198 -3.28 -32.47 20.08
CA LEU A 198 -3.22 -31.53 18.96
C LEU A 198 -1.76 -31.17 18.66
N ASN A 199 -1.37 -31.25 17.38
CA ASN A 199 -0.05 -30.80 16.95
C ASN A 199 0.04 -29.27 17.05
N ASN A 200 1.09 -28.79 17.72
CA ASN A 200 1.31 -27.36 17.87
C ASN A 200 1.60 -26.73 16.49
N LYS A 201 0.76 -25.79 16.05
CA LYS A 201 0.93 -25.14 14.74
C LYS A 201 2.06 -24.12 14.79
N ASN A 202 2.84 -24.03 13.72
CA ASN A 202 3.94 -23.07 13.58
C ASN A 202 3.43 -21.63 13.75
N ALA A 203 3.71 -21.02 14.90
CA ALA A 203 3.42 -19.60 15.15
C ALA A 203 4.38 -18.73 14.33
N LEU A 204 3.84 -17.69 13.67
CA LEU A 204 4.63 -16.68 12.98
C LEU A 204 5.15 -15.67 14.03
N PHE A 205 6.46 -15.67 14.29
CA PHE A 205 7.09 -14.68 15.17
C PHE A 205 7.41 -13.39 14.40
N ILE A 206 6.69 -12.30 14.68
CA ILE A 206 6.98 -10.98 14.14
C ILE A 206 7.86 -10.21 15.13
N ARG A 207 9.10 -9.87 14.73
CA ARG A 207 9.97 -8.94 15.47
C ARG A 207 9.71 -7.52 14.98
N LYS A 208 9.10 -6.67 15.80
CA LYS A 208 8.91 -5.23 15.49
C LYS A 208 10.27 -4.52 15.62
N THR A 209 10.80 -3.98 14.53
CA THR A 209 11.87 -2.96 14.58
C THR A 209 11.18 -1.61 14.78
N LYS A 210 11.27 -1.04 15.98
CA LYS A 210 10.70 0.29 16.27
C LYS A 210 11.39 1.36 15.43
N VAL A 211 10.68 1.95 14.47
CA VAL A 211 11.00 3.29 13.95
C VAL A 211 10.15 4.26 14.76
N LYS A 212 10.79 5.03 15.65
CA LYS A 212 10.14 6.11 16.41
C LYS A 212 10.06 7.34 15.51
N SER A 213 8.87 7.80 15.16
CA SER A 213 8.64 9.19 14.75
C SER A 213 8.11 9.96 15.95
N TYR A 214 8.86 10.97 16.40
CA TYR A 214 8.40 11.95 17.36
C TYR A 214 7.75 13.10 16.57
N ILE A 215 6.48 13.40 16.86
CA ILE A 215 5.89 14.69 16.53
C ILE A 215 6.15 15.57 17.76
N GLN A 216 6.90 16.64 17.58
CA GLN A 216 7.00 17.75 18.53
C GLN A 216 6.13 18.87 17.98
N ASP A 217 5.29 19.45 18.85
CA ASP A 217 4.35 20.54 18.57
C ASP A 217 5.00 21.76 17.88
#